data_AF-A0AAP5HB97-F1
#
_entry.id   AF-A0AAP5HB97-F1
#
_cell.length_a   1.000
_cell.length_b   1.000
_cell.length_c   1.000
_cell.angle_alpha   90.00
_cell.angle_beta   90.00
_cell.angle_gamma   90.00
#
_symmetry.space_group_name_H-M   'P 1'
#
loop_
_entity.id
_entity.type
_entity.pdbx_description
1 polymer ?
#
loop_
_entity_poly.entity_id
_entity_poly.type
_entity_poly.pdbx_seq_one_letter_code
_entity_poly.pdbx_strand_id
1 'polypeptide(L)'
;MYRLSHYTTPAGLEGIATSRTLWATNFRTVEDRSELFYAWKILSRAALAYVVERVPADLIPDFVDPTDEQLAEEYRRELDASEHYGHLFMASFVRHGTEDEERRGSLTHWRTFSKLNGYCLQFDDADIRLLIDLDTWRSSYGLIELRPITYGVNTETGTYRELVIQLGRHQLQEVAKQLADRRIKFDLEGCWAPSHLLRTMMQYCASHKDPSFKDEREVRIMAFPVNATTVQFLTGAAFAKPISSRPDGKRYIALGEGIRPAIGPRRIIIGPQANPDIEHIVAKFPERPEILRSDIPV
;
A
#
# COMPACT_ATOMS: atom_id res chain seq x y z
N MET A 1 -10.74 20.95 9.91
CA MET A 1 -9.86 20.21 8.98
C MET A 1 -9.89 18.76 9.43
N TYR A 2 -10.16 17.80 8.55
CA TYR A 2 -10.25 16.38 8.91
C TYR A 2 -8.86 15.80 9.16
N ARG A 3 -8.76 14.85 10.11
CA ARG A 3 -7.50 14.23 10.52
C ARG A 3 -7.29 12.90 9.80
N LEU A 4 -6.06 12.40 9.85
CA LEU A 4 -5.71 11.06 9.41
C LEU A 4 -5.65 10.14 10.64
N SER A 5 -6.62 9.23 10.72
CA SER A 5 -6.78 8.27 11.81
C SER A 5 -6.03 6.98 11.51
N HIS A 6 -5.08 6.59 12.36
CA HIS A 6 -4.39 5.30 12.29
C HIS A 6 -4.87 4.40 13.43
N TYR A 7 -5.59 3.34 13.09
CA TYR A 7 -6.06 2.34 14.05
C TYR A 7 -4.96 1.32 14.33
N THR A 8 -4.72 1.05 15.60
CA THR A 8 -3.61 0.19 16.02
C THR A 8 -3.93 -0.60 17.28
N THR A 9 -3.10 -1.61 17.57
CA THR A 9 -3.18 -2.43 18.78
C THR A 9 -2.41 -1.78 19.93
N PRO A 10 -2.51 -2.27 21.18
CA PRO A 10 -1.68 -1.78 22.28
C PRO A 10 -0.17 -1.84 21.99
N ALA A 11 0.30 -2.93 21.38
CA ALA A 11 1.70 -3.06 20.98
C ALA A 11 2.09 -2.05 19.88
N GLY A 12 1.18 -1.77 18.95
CA GLY A 12 1.41 -0.77 17.90
C GLY A 12 1.46 0.66 18.45
N LEU A 13 0.58 1.00 19.40
CA LEU A 13 0.63 2.29 20.11
C LEU A 13 1.98 2.48 20.83
N GLU A 14 2.40 1.48 21.62
CA GLU A 14 3.66 1.50 22.36
C GLU A 14 4.88 1.59 21.42
N GLY A 15 4.85 0.85 20.30
CA GLY A 15 5.89 0.88 19.28
C GLY A 15 6.02 2.25 18.61
N ILE A 16 4.91 2.88 18.25
CA ILE A 16 4.90 4.23 17.68
C ILE A 16 5.38 5.26 18.69
N ALA A 17 4.92 5.19 19.95
CA ALA A 17 5.33 6.12 21.00
C ALA A 17 6.83 6.03 21.33
N THR A 18 7.37 4.81 21.36
CA THR A 18 8.77 4.55 21.71
C THR A 18 9.72 4.87 20.55
N SER A 19 9.39 4.41 19.34
CA SER A 19 10.25 4.63 18.15
C SER A 19 10.09 6.04 17.58
N ARG A 20 8.92 6.67 17.78
CA ARG A 20 8.51 7.94 17.16
C ARG A 20 8.57 7.89 15.63
N THR A 21 8.19 6.74 15.10
CA THR A 21 8.13 6.47 13.65
C THR A 21 6.80 5.84 13.28
N LEU A 22 6.44 5.95 12.01
CA LEU A 22 5.32 5.21 11.43
C LEU A 22 5.87 4.03 10.63
N TRP A 23 5.36 2.83 10.92
CA TRP A 23 5.82 1.63 10.24
C TRP A 23 5.00 1.41 8.97
N ALA A 24 5.66 1.59 7.82
CA ALA A 24 5.08 1.15 6.56
C ALA A 24 5.47 -0.31 6.34
N THR A 25 4.47 -1.19 6.28
CA THR A 25 4.66 -2.65 6.17
C THR A 25 4.76 -3.07 4.71
N ASN A 26 5.56 -4.09 4.42
CA ASN A 26 5.74 -4.60 3.07
C ASN A 26 4.40 -5.09 2.51
N PHE A 27 4.09 -4.64 1.30
CA PHE A 27 2.89 -4.96 0.53
C PHE A 27 2.63 -6.47 0.43
N ARG A 28 3.67 -7.31 0.35
CA ARG A 28 3.56 -8.77 0.25
C ARG A 28 3.13 -9.43 1.57
N THR A 29 3.28 -8.75 2.70
CA THR A 29 3.04 -9.31 4.05
C THR A 29 1.81 -8.75 4.75
N VAL A 30 0.98 -7.98 4.02
CA VAL A 30 -0.31 -7.51 4.53
C VAL A 30 -1.22 -8.73 4.75
N GLU A 31 -1.91 -8.76 5.88
CA GLU A 31 -2.72 -9.93 6.32
C GLU A 31 -3.90 -10.18 5.39
N ASP A 32 -4.57 -9.12 4.94
CA ASP A 32 -5.62 -9.23 3.94
C ASP A 32 -5.05 -9.06 2.52
N ARG A 33 -4.54 -10.16 1.97
CA ARG A 33 -4.07 -10.18 0.59
C ARG A 33 -5.22 -10.13 -0.41
N SER A 34 -6.48 -10.38 -0.01
CA SER A 34 -7.62 -10.41 -0.93
C SER A 34 -7.83 -9.05 -1.61
N GLU A 35 -7.56 -7.96 -0.88
CA GLU A 35 -7.61 -6.59 -1.39
C GLU A 35 -6.66 -6.37 -2.57
N LEU A 36 -5.46 -6.97 -2.49
CA LEU A 36 -4.41 -6.79 -3.49
C LEU A 36 -4.75 -7.46 -4.82
N PHE A 37 -5.57 -8.52 -4.77
CA PHE A 37 -5.98 -9.25 -5.96
C PHE A 37 -7.15 -8.59 -6.69
N TYR A 38 -7.86 -7.62 -6.08
CA TYR A 38 -9.03 -7.00 -6.71
C TYR A 38 -8.67 -6.36 -8.07
N ALA A 39 -7.76 -5.39 -8.06
CA ALA A 39 -7.37 -4.68 -9.28
C ALA A 39 -6.52 -5.56 -10.21
N TRP A 40 -5.67 -6.43 -9.66
CA TRP A 40 -4.90 -7.39 -10.44
C TRP A 40 -5.80 -8.27 -11.31
N LYS A 41 -6.85 -8.87 -10.74
CA LYS A 41 -7.77 -9.74 -11.50
C LYS A 41 -8.40 -9.01 -12.68
N ILE A 42 -8.76 -7.75 -12.50
CA ILE A 42 -9.36 -6.91 -13.55
C ILE A 42 -8.34 -6.59 -14.64
N LEU A 43 -7.10 -6.24 -14.26
CA LEU A 43 -6.01 -5.97 -15.20
C LEU A 43 -5.63 -7.23 -15.99
N SER A 44 -5.45 -8.36 -15.32
CA SER A 44 -4.99 -9.61 -15.94
C SER A 44 -6.01 -10.18 -16.90
N ARG A 45 -7.31 -10.09 -16.60
CA ARG A 45 -8.36 -10.48 -17.56
C ARG A 45 -8.33 -9.63 -18.82
N ALA A 46 -8.18 -8.32 -18.68
CA ALA A 46 -8.12 -7.41 -19.82
C ALA A 46 -6.83 -7.60 -20.64
N ALA A 47 -5.70 -7.83 -19.97
CA ALA A 47 -4.43 -8.15 -20.61
C ALA A 47 -4.48 -9.50 -21.34
N LEU A 48 -5.17 -10.49 -20.77
CA LEU A 48 -5.36 -11.78 -21.40
C LEU A 48 -6.26 -11.69 -22.65
N ALA A 49 -7.34 -10.90 -22.59
CA ALA A 49 -8.13 -10.59 -23.77
C ALA A 49 -7.27 -9.95 -24.88
N TYR A 50 -6.38 -9.01 -24.52
CA TYR A 50 -5.41 -8.42 -25.46
C TYR A 50 -4.52 -9.49 -26.12
N VAL A 51 -4.08 -10.50 -25.37
CA VAL A 51 -3.26 -11.62 -25.89
C VAL A 51 -4.10 -12.51 -26.81
N VAL A 52 -5.27 -12.95 -26.38
CA VAL A 52 -6.15 -13.87 -27.14
C VAL A 52 -6.51 -13.30 -28.51
N GLU A 53 -6.79 -12.00 -28.60
CA GLU A 53 -7.05 -11.31 -29.88
C GLU A 53 -5.88 -11.35 -30.87
N ARG A 54 -4.65 -11.57 -30.39
CA ARG A 54 -3.41 -11.48 -31.17
C ARG A 54 -2.75 -12.84 -31.43
N VAL A 55 -3.25 -13.90 -30.80
CA VAL A 55 -2.78 -15.27 -31.01
C VAL A 55 -3.73 -15.97 -31.98
N PRO A 56 -3.24 -16.61 -33.06
CA PRO A 56 -4.07 -17.42 -33.94
C PRO A 56 -4.91 -18.44 -33.17
N ALA A 57 -6.22 -18.50 -33.44
CA ALA A 57 -7.15 -19.34 -32.68
C ALA A 57 -6.80 -20.84 -32.71
N ASP A 58 -6.18 -21.32 -33.79
CA ASP A 58 -5.71 -22.70 -33.93
C ASP A 58 -4.56 -23.06 -32.98
N LEU A 59 -3.86 -22.05 -32.42
CA LEU A 59 -2.80 -22.24 -31.43
C LEU A 59 -3.33 -22.28 -29.99
N ILE A 60 -4.57 -21.85 -29.77
CA ILE A 60 -5.24 -21.83 -28.46
C ILE A 60 -6.69 -22.35 -28.56
N PRO A 61 -6.93 -23.53 -29.17
CA PRO A 61 -8.28 -23.99 -29.53
C PRO A 61 -9.21 -24.21 -28.34
N ASP A 62 -8.64 -24.46 -27.15
CA ASP A 62 -9.38 -24.71 -25.89
C ASP A 62 -9.03 -23.68 -24.81
N PHE A 63 -8.85 -22.42 -25.20
CA PHE A 63 -8.60 -21.37 -24.23
C PHE A 63 -9.80 -21.25 -23.26
N VAL A 64 -9.53 -21.51 -21.98
CA VAL A 64 -10.47 -21.33 -20.88
C VAL A 64 -10.00 -20.16 -20.03
N ASP A 65 -10.91 -19.21 -19.78
CA ASP A 65 -10.62 -18.09 -18.90
C ASP A 65 -10.18 -18.58 -17.52
N PRO A 66 -9.07 -18.05 -16.97
CA PRO A 66 -8.59 -18.46 -15.67
C PRO A 66 -9.58 -18.04 -14.57
N THR A 67 -9.70 -18.89 -13.55
CA THR A 67 -10.49 -18.56 -12.35
C THR A 67 -9.82 -17.44 -11.54
N ASP A 68 -10.58 -16.83 -10.63
CA ASP A 68 -10.07 -15.81 -9.71
C ASP A 68 -8.89 -16.34 -8.88
N GLU A 69 -8.95 -17.61 -8.46
CA GLU A 69 -7.92 -18.29 -7.69
C GLU A 69 -6.63 -18.50 -8.50
N GLN A 70 -6.77 -18.89 -9.77
CA GLN A 70 -5.63 -19.07 -10.68
C GLN A 70 -4.92 -17.74 -10.93
N LEU A 71 -5.67 -16.67 -11.20
CA LEU A 71 -5.10 -15.33 -11.36
C LEU A 71 -4.42 -14.85 -10.07
N ALA A 72 -5.03 -15.11 -8.90
CA ALA A 72 -4.43 -14.73 -7.63
C ALA A 72 -3.11 -15.49 -7.38
N GLU A 73 -3.05 -16.78 -7.72
CA GLU A 73 -1.83 -17.57 -7.56
C GLU A 73 -0.72 -17.14 -8.52
N GLU A 74 -1.06 -16.82 -9.77
CA GLU A 74 -0.13 -16.23 -10.72
C GLU A 74 0.50 -14.94 -10.16
N TYR A 75 -0.32 -14.03 -9.60
CA TYR A 75 0.19 -12.81 -9.01
C TYR A 75 1.12 -13.06 -7.82
N ARG A 76 0.80 -14.04 -6.97
CA ARG A 76 1.68 -14.40 -5.84
C ARG A 76 3.04 -14.87 -6.35
N ARG A 77 3.04 -15.74 -7.36
CA ARG A 77 4.28 -16.24 -7.97
C ARG A 77 5.09 -15.09 -8.59
N GLU A 78 4.45 -14.17 -9.30
CA GLU A 78 5.13 -12.99 -9.88
C GLU A 78 5.71 -12.08 -8.79
N LEU A 79 4.93 -11.79 -7.74
CA LEU A 79 5.41 -11.01 -6.58
C LEU A 79 6.56 -11.70 -5.84
N ASP A 80 6.56 -13.03 -5.80
CA ASP A 80 7.60 -13.82 -5.16
C ASP A 80 8.89 -13.83 -5.98
N ALA A 81 8.79 -14.03 -7.29
CA ALA A 81 9.91 -13.97 -8.23
C ALA A 81 10.53 -12.56 -8.34
N SER A 82 9.78 -11.52 -7.96
CA SER A 82 10.18 -10.13 -8.14
C SER A 82 11.00 -9.51 -7.01
N GLU A 83 11.61 -10.30 -6.13
CA GLU A 83 12.34 -9.77 -4.97
C GLU A 83 13.40 -8.72 -5.35
N HIS A 84 13.97 -8.84 -6.56
CA HIS A 84 14.99 -7.93 -7.07
C HIS A 84 14.44 -6.60 -7.64
N TYR A 85 13.14 -6.48 -7.88
CA TYR A 85 12.55 -5.27 -8.48
C TYR A 85 12.19 -4.20 -7.44
N GLY A 86 12.47 -4.45 -6.17
CA GLY A 86 12.13 -3.56 -5.06
C GLY A 86 10.75 -3.88 -4.49
N HIS A 87 10.49 -3.39 -3.28
CA HIS A 87 9.24 -3.68 -2.57
C HIS A 87 8.46 -2.41 -2.32
N LEU A 88 7.14 -2.51 -2.46
CA LEU A 88 6.22 -1.50 -1.98
C LEU A 88 6.01 -1.68 -0.47
N PHE A 89 6.07 -0.60 0.28
CA PHE A 89 5.71 -0.52 1.69
C PHE A 89 4.54 0.44 1.86
N MET A 90 3.62 0.10 2.76
CA MET A 90 2.41 0.88 2.98
C MET A 90 2.13 1.16 4.45
N ALA A 91 1.70 2.38 4.75
CA ALA A 91 1.08 2.74 6.02
C ALA A 91 -0.31 3.31 5.74
N SER A 92 -1.33 2.78 6.42
CA SER A 92 -2.72 3.11 6.17
C SER A 92 -3.31 4.02 7.23
N PHE A 93 -4.15 4.94 6.79
CA PHE A 93 -4.94 5.86 7.59
C PHE A 93 -6.37 5.86 7.09
N VAL A 94 -7.25 6.38 7.93
CA VAL A 94 -8.66 6.58 7.66
C VAL A 94 -8.94 8.07 7.67
N ARG A 95 -9.67 8.56 6.66
CA ARG A 95 -10.24 9.90 6.70
C ARG A 95 -11.73 9.78 7.02
N HIS A 96 -12.10 10.15 8.24
CA HIS A 96 -13.50 10.07 8.68
C HIS A 96 -14.37 11.05 7.90
N GLY A 97 -15.63 10.66 7.67
CA GLY A 97 -16.56 11.44 6.86
C GLY A 97 -17.47 12.34 7.71
N THR A 98 -17.56 12.09 9.02
CA THR A 98 -18.40 12.85 9.93
C THR A 98 -17.62 13.33 11.14
N GLU A 99 -18.08 14.41 11.77
CA GLU A 99 -17.51 14.91 13.02
C GLU A 99 -17.64 13.90 14.16
N ASP A 100 -18.72 13.12 14.16
CA ASP A 100 -18.92 12.04 15.12
C ASP A 100 -17.83 10.98 15.01
N GLU A 101 -17.55 10.49 13.80
CA GLU A 101 -16.46 9.54 13.57
C GLU A 101 -15.08 10.12 13.91
N GLU A 102 -14.85 11.41 13.66
CA GLU A 102 -13.62 12.10 14.10
C GLU A 102 -13.46 12.15 15.62
N ARG A 103 -14.57 12.22 16.37
CA ARG A 103 -14.53 12.30 17.84
C ARG A 103 -14.33 10.95 18.51
N ARG A 104 -15.04 9.91 18.05
CA ARG A 104 -15.10 8.60 18.72
C ARG A 104 -14.60 7.44 17.87
N GLY A 105 -14.08 7.70 16.67
CA GLY A 105 -13.76 6.69 15.67
C GLY A 105 -15.02 6.14 14.96
N SER A 106 -14.85 5.16 14.08
CA SER A 106 -15.98 4.43 13.47
C SER A 106 -16.06 2.98 13.93
N LEU A 107 -17.27 2.46 14.09
CA LEU A 107 -17.52 1.08 14.54
C LEU A 107 -16.88 0.04 13.61
N THR A 108 -16.96 0.26 12.30
CA THR A 108 -16.33 -0.60 11.29
C THR A 108 -14.83 -0.74 11.57
N HIS A 109 -14.13 0.37 11.78
CA HIS A 109 -12.70 0.36 12.01
C HIS A 109 -12.31 -0.24 13.37
N TRP A 110 -13.09 0.04 14.43
CA TRP A 110 -12.87 -0.58 15.72
C TRP A 110 -12.97 -2.11 15.62
N ARG A 111 -13.97 -2.63 14.90
CA ARG A 111 -14.16 -4.07 14.69
C ARG A 111 -13.05 -4.68 13.85
N THR A 112 -12.71 -4.06 12.71
CA THR A 112 -11.78 -4.62 11.74
C THR A 112 -10.33 -4.58 12.21
N PHE A 113 -9.84 -3.41 12.64
CA PHE A 113 -8.39 -3.19 12.83
C PHE A 113 -7.91 -3.39 14.26
N SER A 114 -8.79 -3.16 15.24
CA SER A 114 -8.41 -3.16 16.65
C SER A 114 -9.15 -4.21 17.49
N LYS A 115 -10.12 -4.92 16.90
CA LYS A 115 -11.00 -5.86 17.61
C LYS A 115 -11.58 -5.27 18.89
N LEU A 116 -11.98 -3.99 18.83
CA LEU A 116 -12.50 -3.16 19.92
C LEU A 116 -11.52 -2.85 21.08
N ASN A 117 -10.32 -3.44 21.11
CA ASN A 117 -9.38 -3.36 22.23
C ASN A 117 -8.11 -2.53 21.95
N GLY A 118 -8.07 -1.81 20.84
CA GLY A 118 -6.94 -0.96 20.46
C GLY A 118 -7.22 0.53 20.54
N TYR A 119 -6.43 1.29 19.78
CA TYR A 119 -6.39 2.75 19.85
C TYR A 119 -6.46 3.34 18.44
N CYS A 120 -6.96 4.57 18.35
CA CYS A 120 -6.92 5.36 17.12
C CYS A 120 -6.03 6.58 17.36
N LEU A 121 -4.95 6.68 16.60
CA LEU A 121 -4.01 7.80 16.61
C LEU A 121 -4.42 8.77 15.51
N GLN A 122 -4.79 9.99 15.86
CA GLN A 122 -5.16 11.01 14.88
C GLN A 122 -4.00 11.98 14.65
N PHE A 123 -3.58 12.10 13.40
CA PHE A 123 -2.54 13.00 12.94
C PHE A 123 -3.15 14.10 12.07
N ASP A 124 -2.54 15.29 12.08
CA ASP A 124 -2.89 16.31 11.10
C ASP A 124 -2.30 15.93 9.74
N ASP A 125 -3.06 16.12 8.66
CA ASP A 125 -2.63 15.79 7.28
C ASP A 125 -1.33 16.50 6.90
N ALA A 126 -1.17 17.76 7.36
CA ALA A 126 0.04 18.55 7.15
C ALA A 126 1.28 17.94 7.84
N ASP A 127 1.12 17.36 9.04
CA ASP A 127 2.23 16.72 9.76
C ASP A 127 2.67 15.43 9.05
N ILE A 128 1.73 14.65 8.50
CA ILE A 128 2.06 13.46 7.69
C ILE A 128 2.79 13.85 6.40
N ARG A 129 2.37 14.93 5.73
CA ARG A 129 3.05 15.42 4.52
C ARG A 129 4.46 15.90 4.82
N LEU A 130 4.61 16.71 5.87
CA LEU A 130 5.91 17.18 6.32
C LEU A 130 6.84 16.01 6.68
N LEU A 131 6.31 14.98 7.33
CA LEU A 131 7.05 13.74 7.59
C LEU A 131 7.58 13.11 6.31
N ILE A 132 6.75 12.96 5.28
CA ILE A 132 7.15 12.38 3.99
C ILE A 132 8.24 13.23 3.35
N ASP A 133 8.06 14.55 3.30
CA ASP A 133 9.03 15.48 2.72
C ASP A 133 10.39 15.37 3.42
N LEU A 134 10.40 15.43 4.75
CA LEU A 134 11.65 15.33 5.53
C LEU A 134 12.29 13.93 5.39
N ASP A 135 11.51 12.86 5.27
CA ASP A 135 12.04 11.51 5.08
C ASP A 135 12.65 11.35 3.68
N THR A 136 12.09 11.99 2.64
CA THR A 136 12.69 12.00 1.28
C THR A 136 14.01 12.75 1.18
N TRP A 137 14.24 13.73 2.05
CA TRP A 137 15.52 14.44 2.09
C TRP A 137 16.64 13.58 2.67
N ARG A 138 16.29 12.63 3.54
CA ARG A 138 17.26 11.76 4.23
C ARG A 138 17.44 10.41 3.54
N SER A 139 16.40 9.92 2.88
CA SER A 139 16.35 8.57 2.35
C SER A 139 15.94 8.54 0.88
N SER A 140 16.55 7.63 0.14
CA SER A 140 16.29 7.43 -1.28
C SER A 140 15.04 6.60 -1.51
N TYR A 141 14.11 7.18 -2.25
CA TYR A 141 12.87 6.55 -2.68
C TYR A 141 12.74 6.64 -4.20
N GLY A 142 12.26 5.56 -4.83
CA GLY A 142 11.84 5.59 -6.23
C GLY A 142 10.44 6.21 -6.34
N LEU A 143 9.66 6.11 -5.26
CA LEU A 143 8.38 6.74 -5.07
C LEU A 143 8.11 6.79 -3.56
N ILE A 144 7.58 7.90 -3.07
CA ILE A 144 6.84 7.93 -1.81
C ILE A 144 5.71 8.95 -1.96
N GLU A 145 4.48 8.53 -1.68
CA GLU A 145 3.31 9.38 -1.82
C GLU A 145 2.23 9.06 -0.79
N LEU A 146 1.48 10.09 -0.37
CA LEU A 146 0.26 9.95 0.40
C LEU A 146 -0.93 10.09 -0.54
N ARG A 147 -1.75 9.04 -0.67
CA ARG A 147 -2.86 9.02 -1.62
C ARG A 147 -4.13 8.41 -1.03
N PRO A 148 -5.32 8.99 -1.30
CA PRO A 148 -6.60 8.32 -1.06
C PRO A 148 -6.76 7.07 -1.91
N ILE A 149 -7.37 6.03 -1.35
CA ILE A 149 -7.67 4.81 -2.09
C ILE A 149 -8.87 5.00 -3.02
N THR A 150 -8.72 4.47 -4.23
CA THR A 150 -9.79 4.43 -5.23
C THR A 150 -10.60 3.15 -5.04
N TYR A 151 -11.92 3.28 -4.91
CA TYR A 151 -12.80 2.14 -4.75
C TYR A 151 -13.41 1.76 -6.10
N GLY A 152 -13.06 0.58 -6.61
CA GLY A 152 -13.35 0.14 -7.98
C GLY A 152 -12.23 0.49 -8.96
N VAL A 153 -12.29 -0.05 -10.17
CA VAL A 153 -11.35 0.22 -11.27
C VAL A 153 -12.06 0.99 -12.38
N ASN A 154 -11.52 2.15 -12.76
CA ASN A 154 -12.00 2.90 -13.93
C ASN A 154 -11.20 2.51 -15.18
N THR A 155 -11.84 1.75 -16.06
CA THR A 155 -11.25 1.21 -17.30
C THR A 155 -11.02 2.26 -18.39
N GLU A 156 -11.54 3.46 -18.23
CA GLU A 156 -11.36 4.58 -19.16
C GLU A 156 -10.09 5.38 -18.88
N THR A 157 -9.45 5.18 -17.73
CA THR A 157 -8.24 5.91 -17.36
C THR A 157 -7.05 5.54 -18.23
N GLY A 158 -6.20 6.52 -18.55
CA GLY A 158 -4.96 6.29 -19.28
C GLY A 158 -4.05 5.29 -18.59
N THR A 159 -3.93 5.36 -17.25
CA THR A 159 -3.13 4.42 -16.46
C THR A 159 -3.62 2.98 -16.58
N TYR A 160 -4.93 2.74 -16.52
CA TYR A 160 -5.49 1.40 -16.70
C TYR A 160 -5.17 0.86 -18.10
N ARG A 161 -5.46 1.64 -19.15
CA ARG A 161 -5.25 1.23 -20.53
C ARG A 161 -3.79 0.92 -20.81
N GLU A 162 -2.88 1.77 -20.34
CA GLU A 162 -1.45 1.55 -20.49
C GLU A 162 -1.00 0.29 -19.75
N LEU A 163 -1.44 0.06 -18.51
CA LEU A 163 -1.12 -1.17 -17.77
C LEU A 163 -1.62 -2.43 -18.47
N VAL A 164 -2.84 -2.41 -19.01
CA VAL A 164 -3.40 -3.54 -19.77
C VAL A 164 -2.56 -3.83 -21.01
N ILE A 165 -2.19 -2.80 -21.78
CA ILE A 165 -1.36 -2.95 -22.98
C ILE A 165 0.02 -3.50 -22.61
N GLN A 166 0.66 -2.93 -21.58
CA GLN A 166 1.99 -3.35 -21.16
C GLN A 166 2.00 -4.77 -20.61
N LEU A 167 1.05 -5.10 -19.72
CA LEU A 167 0.91 -6.46 -19.19
C LEU A 167 0.61 -7.46 -20.32
N GLY A 168 -0.31 -7.13 -21.23
CA GLY A 168 -0.66 -7.98 -22.37
C GLY A 168 0.50 -8.17 -23.34
N ARG A 169 1.36 -7.15 -23.55
CA ARG A 169 2.59 -7.29 -24.35
C ARG A 169 3.59 -8.25 -23.71
N HIS A 170 3.81 -8.16 -22.40
CA HIS A 170 4.68 -9.09 -21.67
C HIS A 170 4.13 -10.53 -21.72
N GLN A 171 2.83 -10.72 -21.50
CA GLN A 171 2.19 -12.03 -21.62
C GLN A 171 2.27 -12.58 -23.06
N LEU A 172 2.02 -11.75 -24.08
CA LEU A 172 2.13 -12.15 -25.49
C LEU A 172 3.56 -12.57 -25.84
N GLN A 173 4.56 -11.87 -25.30
CA GLN A 173 5.97 -12.24 -25.47
C GLN A 173 6.26 -13.62 -24.88
N GLU A 174 5.74 -13.93 -23.69
CA GLU A 174 5.90 -15.25 -23.07
C GLU A 174 5.18 -16.35 -23.87
N VAL A 175 3.96 -16.09 -24.34
CA VAL A 175 3.23 -17.02 -25.22
C VAL A 175 4.00 -17.28 -26.53
N ALA A 176 4.52 -16.22 -27.16
CA ALA A 176 5.31 -16.34 -28.38
C ALA A 176 6.59 -17.18 -28.17
N LYS A 177 7.26 -17.02 -27.03
CA LYS A 177 8.42 -17.85 -26.64
C LYS A 177 8.03 -19.31 -26.43
N GLN A 178 6.92 -19.57 -25.74
CA GLN A 178 6.47 -20.92 -25.40
C GLN A 178 6.00 -21.70 -26.63
N LEU A 179 5.23 -21.05 -27.51
CA LEU A 179 4.70 -21.70 -28.72
C LEU A 179 5.70 -21.73 -29.87
N ALA A 180 6.70 -20.83 -29.86
CA ALA A 180 7.70 -20.67 -30.91
C ALA A 180 7.12 -20.50 -32.33
N ASP A 181 5.87 -20.02 -32.44
CA ASP A 181 5.16 -19.84 -33.72
C ASP A 181 5.41 -18.44 -34.29
N ARG A 182 5.94 -18.39 -35.52
CA ARG A 182 6.29 -17.15 -36.22
C ARG A 182 5.09 -16.29 -36.62
N ARG A 183 3.87 -16.83 -36.57
CA ARG A 183 2.62 -16.09 -36.82
C ARG A 183 2.28 -15.16 -35.67
N ILE A 184 2.77 -15.44 -34.46
CA ILE A 184 2.60 -14.57 -33.30
C ILE A 184 3.58 -13.40 -33.42
N LYS A 185 3.06 -12.26 -33.88
CA LYS A 185 3.83 -11.02 -33.97
C LYS A 185 3.71 -10.26 -32.65
N PHE A 186 4.85 -9.93 -32.05
CA PHE A 186 4.91 -9.02 -30.91
C PHE A 186 5.96 -7.95 -31.19
N ASP A 187 5.64 -6.72 -30.77
CA ASP A 187 6.52 -5.57 -30.89
C ASP A 187 7.07 -5.23 -29.51
N LEU A 188 8.40 -5.10 -29.43
CA LEU A 188 9.10 -4.71 -28.21
C LEU A 188 9.22 -3.19 -28.07
N GLU A 189 8.95 -2.44 -29.15
CA GLU A 189 9.02 -0.99 -29.12
C GLU A 189 7.97 -0.41 -28.16
N GLY A 190 8.46 0.38 -27.19
CA GLY A 190 7.64 0.94 -26.13
C GLY A 190 7.19 -0.05 -25.05
N CYS A 191 7.70 -1.30 -25.04
CA CYS A 191 7.51 -2.19 -23.91
C CYS A 191 8.26 -1.67 -22.69
N TRP A 192 7.57 -1.58 -21.56
CA TRP A 192 8.19 -1.25 -20.29
C TRP A 192 9.15 -2.36 -19.86
N ALA A 193 10.26 -1.97 -19.21
CA ALA A 193 11.10 -2.94 -18.52
C ALA A 193 10.26 -3.69 -17.46
N PRO A 194 10.49 -5.00 -17.23
CA PRO A 194 9.72 -5.79 -16.26
C PRO A 194 9.65 -5.14 -14.87
N SER A 195 10.75 -4.54 -14.42
CA SER A 195 10.82 -3.84 -13.13
C SER A 195 9.91 -2.61 -13.06
N HIS A 196 9.75 -1.87 -14.16
CA HIS A 196 8.86 -0.71 -14.23
C HIS A 196 7.39 -1.12 -14.30
N LEU A 197 7.07 -2.13 -15.11
CA LEU A 197 5.72 -2.71 -15.18
C LEU A 197 5.26 -3.18 -13.82
N LEU A 198 6.08 -4.00 -13.16
CA LEU A 198 5.71 -4.53 -11.86
C LEU A 198 5.52 -3.44 -10.80
N ARG A 199 6.42 -2.46 -10.71
CA ARG A 199 6.28 -1.36 -9.73
C ARG A 199 4.99 -0.58 -9.95
N THR A 200 4.70 -0.23 -11.21
CA THR A 200 3.48 0.51 -11.57
C THR A 200 2.23 -0.32 -11.27
N MET A 201 2.28 -1.62 -11.54
CA MET A 201 1.20 -2.55 -11.23
C MET A 201 0.99 -2.72 -9.73
N MET A 202 2.05 -2.89 -8.94
CA MET A 202 1.96 -2.95 -7.47
C MET A 202 1.36 -1.67 -6.90
N GLN A 203 1.80 -0.51 -7.39
CA GLN A 203 1.23 0.79 -7.00
C GLN A 203 -0.26 0.87 -7.37
N TYR A 204 -0.62 0.43 -8.57
CA TYR A 204 -2.01 0.41 -9.02
C TYR A 204 -2.87 -0.50 -8.14
N CYS A 205 -2.42 -1.72 -7.87
CA CYS A 205 -3.13 -2.66 -7.00
C CYS A 205 -3.22 -2.14 -5.56
N ALA A 206 -2.17 -1.50 -5.06
CA ALA A 206 -2.16 -0.87 -3.75
C ALA A 206 -3.09 0.34 -3.62
N SER A 207 -3.38 1.03 -4.72
CA SER A 207 -4.23 2.22 -4.71
C SER A 207 -5.69 1.95 -5.06
N HIS A 208 -6.05 0.71 -5.36
CA HIS A 208 -7.41 0.32 -5.75
C HIS A 208 -7.93 -0.79 -4.85
N LYS A 209 -9.16 -0.64 -4.36
CA LYS A 209 -9.82 -1.61 -3.48
C LYS A 209 -11.22 -1.94 -3.99
N ASP A 210 -11.75 -3.09 -3.60
CA ASP A 210 -13.11 -3.47 -3.97
C ASP A 210 -14.14 -2.44 -3.42
N PRO A 211 -15.16 -2.05 -4.21
CA PRO A 211 -16.18 -1.09 -3.77
C PRO A 211 -16.89 -1.44 -2.45
N SER A 212 -16.95 -2.72 -2.07
CA SER A 212 -17.52 -3.17 -0.80
C SER A 212 -16.81 -2.60 0.45
N PHE A 213 -15.59 -2.09 0.30
CA PHE A 213 -14.81 -1.48 1.38
C PHE A 213 -14.84 0.04 1.40
N LYS A 214 -15.72 0.68 0.62
CA LYS A 214 -15.79 2.14 0.48
C LYS A 214 -15.93 2.89 1.82
N ASP A 215 -16.56 2.27 2.82
CA ASP A 215 -16.75 2.84 4.16
C ASP A 215 -15.43 3.08 4.92
N GLU A 216 -14.35 2.40 4.51
CA GLU A 216 -13.03 2.58 5.13
C GLU A 216 -12.40 3.94 4.86
N ARG A 217 -12.75 4.60 3.74
CA ARG A 217 -12.20 5.91 3.32
C ARG A 217 -10.68 6.00 3.54
N GLU A 218 -10.00 4.98 3.07
CA GLU A 218 -8.60 4.75 3.36
C GLU A 218 -7.71 5.75 2.60
N VAL A 219 -6.64 6.16 3.26
CA VAL A 219 -5.54 6.95 2.70
C VAL A 219 -4.25 6.18 3.00
N ARG A 220 -3.44 5.88 1.99
CA ARG A 220 -2.17 5.15 2.17
C ARG A 220 -0.98 6.04 1.90
N ILE A 221 0.05 5.93 2.74
CA ILE A 221 1.42 6.22 2.31
C ILE A 221 1.89 5.00 1.55
N MET A 222 2.36 5.18 0.32
CA MET A 222 2.96 4.14 -0.52
C MET A 222 4.41 4.50 -0.79
N ALA A 223 5.35 3.62 -0.46
CA ALA A 223 6.77 3.90 -0.55
C ALA A 223 7.55 2.75 -1.21
N PHE A 224 8.36 3.08 -2.21
CA PHE A 224 9.36 2.19 -2.82
C PHE A 224 10.76 2.67 -2.43
N PRO A 225 11.35 2.15 -1.33
CA PRO A 225 12.71 2.49 -0.96
C PRO A 225 13.71 2.00 -2.01
N VAL A 226 14.76 2.79 -2.26
CA VAL A 226 15.86 2.42 -3.16
C VAL A 226 17.03 1.94 -2.32
N ASN A 227 17.60 0.79 -2.68
CA ASN A 227 18.79 0.24 -2.04
C ASN A 227 20.08 0.87 -2.60
N ALA A 228 20.10 2.19 -2.72
CA ALA A 228 21.25 2.97 -3.18
C ALA A 228 21.21 4.36 -2.55
N THR A 229 22.40 4.92 -2.30
CA THR A 229 22.52 6.33 -1.94
C THR A 229 22.40 7.17 -3.20
N THR A 230 21.55 8.19 -3.19
CA THR A 230 21.39 9.13 -4.30
C THR A 230 21.88 10.51 -3.88
N VAL A 231 22.49 11.24 -4.80
CA VAL A 231 22.88 12.64 -4.58
C VAL A 231 21.78 13.53 -5.15
N GLN A 232 21.15 14.32 -4.28
CA GLN A 232 20.11 15.26 -4.62
C GLN A 232 20.69 16.67 -4.69
N PHE A 233 20.29 17.44 -5.71
CA PHE A 233 20.90 18.73 -6.09
C PHE A 233 20.83 19.84 -5.02
N LEU A 234 20.02 19.70 -3.96
CA LEU A 234 19.83 20.73 -2.92
C LEU A 234 19.95 20.21 -1.48
N THR A 235 19.64 18.94 -1.26
CA THR A 235 19.53 18.31 0.07
C THR A 235 20.74 17.43 0.40
N GLY A 236 21.66 17.22 -0.56
CA GLY A 236 22.86 16.42 -0.38
C GLY A 236 22.62 14.93 -0.64
N ALA A 237 23.26 14.07 0.15
CA ALA A 237 23.13 12.63 -0.01
C ALA A 237 21.88 12.10 0.70
N ALA A 238 20.98 11.46 -0.05
CA ALA A 238 19.88 10.68 0.49
C ALA A 238 20.29 9.20 0.55
N PHE A 239 20.32 8.62 1.74
CA PHE A 239 20.85 7.27 1.96
C PHE A 239 19.84 6.18 1.59
N ALA A 240 20.31 4.95 1.38
CA ALA A 240 19.40 3.81 1.23
C ALA A 240 18.51 3.68 2.47
N LYS A 241 17.19 3.54 2.27
CA LYS A 241 16.25 3.38 3.39
C LYS A 241 16.39 1.98 3.97
N PRO A 242 16.69 1.82 5.28
CA PRO A 242 16.78 0.51 5.90
C PRO A 242 15.43 -0.22 5.85
N ILE A 243 15.48 -1.50 5.50
CA ILE A 243 14.32 -2.40 5.61
C ILE A 243 14.56 -3.31 6.80
N SER A 244 13.67 -3.24 7.78
CA SER A 244 13.73 -4.04 9.00
C SER A 244 12.74 -5.20 8.93
N SER A 245 12.99 -6.22 9.76
CA SER A 245 12.10 -7.38 9.91
C SER A 245 11.62 -7.48 11.34
N ARG A 246 10.35 -7.83 11.51
CA ARG A 246 9.75 -8.20 12.80
C ARG A 246 10.05 -9.66 13.14
N PRO A 247 9.91 -10.09 14.41
CA PRO A 247 10.06 -11.49 14.81
C PRO A 247 9.14 -12.47 14.07
N ASP A 248 7.98 -12.00 13.60
CA ASP A 248 7.03 -12.76 12.78
C ASP A 248 7.38 -12.80 11.28
N GLY A 249 8.56 -12.30 10.90
CA GLY A 249 9.06 -12.26 9.52
C GLY A 249 8.51 -11.11 8.67
N LYS A 250 7.55 -10.31 9.19
CA LYS A 250 7.01 -9.17 8.43
C LYS A 250 8.07 -8.08 8.27
N ARG A 251 8.24 -7.60 7.04
CA ARG A 251 9.20 -6.54 6.71
C ARG A 251 8.53 -5.17 6.79
N TYR A 252 9.26 -4.16 7.25
CA TYR A 252 8.77 -2.79 7.31
C TYR A 252 9.90 -1.78 7.09
N ILE A 253 9.52 -0.54 6.78
CA ILE A 253 10.39 0.64 6.84
C ILE A 253 9.85 1.59 7.91
N ALA A 254 10.74 2.23 8.65
CA ALA A 254 10.40 3.20 9.68
C ALA A 254 10.39 4.62 9.09
N LEU A 255 9.22 5.17 8.82
CA LEU A 255 9.05 6.55 8.33
C LEU A 255 9.27 7.53 9.49
N GLY A 256 10.12 8.53 9.30
CA GLY A 256 10.43 9.53 10.34
C GLY A 256 11.65 9.21 11.20
N GLU A 257 12.35 8.11 10.90
CA GLU A 257 13.51 7.71 11.68
C GLU A 257 14.61 8.78 11.67
N GLY A 258 14.99 9.24 12.88
CA GLY A 258 15.99 10.28 13.06
C GLY A 258 15.52 11.71 12.72
N ILE A 259 14.23 11.92 12.41
CA ILE A 259 13.67 13.26 12.14
C ILE A 259 13.32 13.96 13.45
N ARG A 260 13.55 15.29 13.51
CA ARG A 260 13.27 16.16 14.66
C ARG A 260 12.63 17.49 14.20
N PRO A 261 11.56 17.99 14.85
CA PRO A 261 10.79 17.30 15.91
C PRO A 261 10.19 16.00 15.37
N ALA A 262 10.07 15.01 16.24
CA ALA A 262 9.55 13.70 15.83
C ALA A 262 8.03 13.78 15.67
N ILE A 263 7.47 12.97 14.77
CA ILE A 263 6.03 12.95 14.57
C ILE A 263 5.31 12.34 15.78
N GLY A 264 4.17 12.95 16.14
CA GLY A 264 3.27 12.46 17.18
C GLY A 264 1.82 12.69 16.79
N PRO A 265 0.89 11.89 17.33
CA PRO A 265 -0.53 12.14 17.15
C PRO A 265 -0.92 13.44 17.86
N ARG A 266 -1.92 14.15 17.32
CA ARG A 266 -2.59 15.24 18.03
C ARG A 266 -3.57 14.72 19.07
N ARG A 267 -4.16 13.56 18.79
CA ARG A 267 -5.15 12.90 19.64
C ARG A 267 -4.99 11.39 19.61
N ILE A 268 -5.24 10.76 20.76
CA ILE A 268 -5.42 9.31 20.88
C ILE A 268 -6.85 9.06 21.36
N ILE A 269 -7.60 8.27 20.60
CA ILE A 269 -8.90 7.76 21.01
C ILE A 269 -8.71 6.34 21.52
N ILE A 270 -9.10 6.10 22.77
CA ILE A 270 -9.09 4.78 23.41
C ILE A 270 -10.33 4.02 22.92
N GLY A 271 -10.10 2.82 22.35
CA GLY A 271 -11.18 1.97 21.84
C GLY A 271 -12.14 1.52 22.95
N PRO A 272 -13.37 1.07 22.61
CA PRO A 272 -14.42 0.79 23.59
C PRO A 272 -14.03 -0.20 24.71
N GLN A 273 -13.20 -1.20 24.38
CA GLN A 273 -12.73 -2.25 25.29
C GLN A 273 -11.21 -2.18 25.55
N ALA A 274 -10.54 -1.10 25.14
CA ALA A 274 -9.10 -0.93 25.34
C ALA A 274 -8.79 -0.53 26.79
N ASN A 275 -7.56 -0.80 27.23
CA ASN A 275 -7.08 -0.35 28.54
C ASN A 275 -6.98 1.19 28.54
N PRO A 276 -7.66 1.90 29.46
CA PRO A 276 -7.56 3.36 29.52
C PRO A 276 -6.24 3.86 30.12
N ASP A 277 -5.50 3.02 30.88
CA ASP A 277 -4.24 3.42 31.50
C ASP A 277 -3.07 3.35 30.50
N ILE A 278 -2.90 4.46 29.77
CA ILE A 278 -1.85 4.64 28.76
C ILE A 278 -0.89 5.80 29.08
N GLU A 279 -0.95 6.38 30.28
CA GLU A 279 -0.16 7.58 30.63
C GLU A 279 1.35 7.36 30.46
N HIS A 280 1.83 6.17 30.85
CA HIS A 280 3.23 5.79 30.67
C HIS A 280 3.67 5.74 29.19
N ILE A 281 2.73 5.48 28.27
CA ILE A 281 2.98 5.50 26.81
C ILE A 281 2.89 6.93 26.28
N VAL A 282 1.85 7.66 26.70
CA VAL A 282 1.60 9.06 26.29
C VAL A 282 2.79 9.96 26.63
N ALA A 283 3.44 9.75 27.78
CA ALA A 283 4.62 10.48 28.22
C ALA A 283 5.85 10.35 27.30
N LYS A 284 5.85 9.39 26.36
CA LYS A 284 6.97 9.18 25.42
C LYS A 284 6.89 10.07 24.18
N PHE A 285 5.71 10.60 23.87
CA PHE A 285 5.52 11.50 22.73
C PHE A 285 6.17 12.86 23.00
N PRO A 286 6.72 13.53 21.96
CA PRO A 286 7.34 14.86 22.12
C PRO A 286 6.35 15.92 22.63
N GLU A 287 5.12 15.85 22.13
CA GLU A 287 3.99 16.68 22.56
C GLU A 287 2.91 15.75 23.09
N ARG A 288 2.26 16.14 24.21
CA ARG A 288 1.22 15.33 24.83
C ARG A 288 -0.05 15.36 23.94
N PRO A 289 -0.49 14.22 23.36
CA PRO A 289 -1.75 14.18 22.64
C PRO A 289 -2.95 14.39 23.56
N GLU A 290 -4.04 14.91 22.99
CA GLU A 290 -5.37 14.86 23.60
C GLU A 290 -5.83 13.40 23.74
N ILE A 291 -6.36 13.01 24.90
CA ILE A 291 -6.83 11.64 25.15
C ILE A 291 -8.35 11.65 25.21
N LEU A 292 -8.99 10.94 24.28
CA LEU A 292 -10.42 10.71 24.26
C LEU A 292 -10.75 9.23 24.48
N ARG A 293 -11.97 8.95 24.93
CA ARG A 293 -12.50 7.59 24.98
C ARG A 293 -13.63 7.45 23.96
N SER A 294 -13.60 6.38 23.18
CA SER A 294 -14.72 6.05 22.29
C SER A 294 -15.93 5.66 23.14
N ASP A 295 -17.06 6.32 22.88
CA ASP A 295 -18.38 6.06 23.47
C ASP A 295 -19.31 5.33 22.47
N ILE A 296 -18.74 4.68 21.45
CA ILE A 296 -19.51 3.86 20.51
C ILE A 296 -20.18 2.69 21.26
N PRO A 297 -21.50 2.52 21.14
CA PRO A 297 -22.19 1.34 21.68
C PRO A 297 -21.66 0.07 20.99
N VAL A 298 -21.18 -0.89 21.79
CA VAL A 298 -20.60 -2.17 21.33
C VAL A 298 -21.42 -3.37 21.78
#